data_AF-A0A7U9PYR0-F1
#
_entry.id   AF-A0A7U9PYR0-F1
#
_cell.length_a   1.000
_cell.length_b   1.000
_cell.length_c   1.000
_cell.angle_alpha   90.00
_cell.angle_beta   90.00
_cell.angle_gamma   90.00
#
_symmetry.space_group_name_H-M   'P 1'
#
loop_
_entity.id
_entity.type
_entity.pdbx_description
1 polymer ?
#
loop_
_entity_poly.entity_id
_entity_poly.type
_entity_poly.pdbx_seq_one_letter_code
_entity_poly.pdbx_strand_id
1 'polypeptide(L)'
;MTLPDTETLLAAAGLVATAVLWAVERFLPGRKRIGYRVQMDTAIGMNPRDAHSLVQLRLLRQDQEITDATLALLRFENDGGKDIVRQDYQEPLTVEFTGRTVIGVEVPDANPPDLVGMLTRNGGGLRHDGGRLFIPKVPLNKRNHFKLLVLLSAEAGDGSGDGDAGGAHRGRAGGADGGRPGEVVVGGFISGGRIRRNAQRWGPRKLSLGLGGVCIILVGLLAGLLLNGPTVAASAECATGRLTVDGSSAFAPPMRDIARQYAARCRGAEIEVVESGSLSGLGRLNRAGRSAPAGGPAFLAASDVAAPAIYRELAGRRIGIILLGMVVNGRTGVGNLTSEQLRGIYDGRYTNWKQLGGNDLPVRIVGRDAASGTRRAFETAVLRGSEPGTVSSYDCSGKDRDAAARVTRCEVNSTGSLLETVGRVPGAIGYAEVYAAAKNPRVTRVRLNGREPDIEWAGQHSYPFWTVEYLYTYGQPEAGSLAAKFRAFMDSDTAKNILRKYQHVPCADLASAPNSACGP
;
A
#
# COMPACT_ATOMS: atom_id res chain seq x y z
N MET A 1 3.12 2.44 -22.53
CA MET A 1 2.53 2.72 -21.21
C MET A 1 2.50 1.43 -20.43
N THR A 2 3.54 1.17 -19.65
CA THR A 2 3.49 0.15 -18.58
C THR A 2 2.55 0.66 -17.50
N LEU A 3 1.65 -0.19 -17.02
CA LEU A 3 0.81 0.16 -15.88
C LEU A 3 1.71 0.27 -14.64
N PRO A 4 1.52 1.27 -13.77
CA PRO A 4 2.29 1.38 -12.54
C PRO A 4 2.02 0.17 -11.63
N ASP A 5 3.03 -0.24 -10.87
CA ASP A 5 2.90 -1.33 -9.89
C ASP A 5 1.81 -1.03 -8.86
N THR A 6 1.17 -2.07 -8.31
CA THR A 6 0.01 -1.91 -7.40
C THR A 6 0.32 -1.05 -6.19
N GLU A 7 1.54 -1.10 -5.67
CA GLU A 7 1.99 -0.25 -4.56
C GLU A 7 2.04 1.24 -4.95
N THR A 8 2.53 1.53 -6.15
CA THR A 8 2.55 2.89 -6.72
C THR A 8 1.14 3.41 -6.97
N LEU A 9 0.23 2.55 -7.42
CA LEU A 9 -1.19 2.89 -7.60
C LEU A 9 -1.89 3.18 -6.26
N LEU A 10 -1.63 2.37 -5.22
CA LEU A 10 -2.16 2.55 -3.87
C LEU A 10 -1.64 3.85 -3.23
N ALA A 11 -0.34 4.13 -3.36
CA ALA A 11 0.25 5.37 -2.86
C ALA A 11 -0.30 6.61 -3.58
N ALA A 12 -0.43 6.56 -4.91
CA ALA A 12 -1.03 7.63 -5.70
C ALA A 12 -2.50 7.84 -5.34
N ALA A 13 -3.28 6.76 -5.17
CA ALA A 13 -4.68 6.83 -4.77
C ALA A 13 -4.84 7.46 -3.38
N GLY A 14 -3.97 7.14 -2.42
CA GLY A 14 -3.98 7.74 -1.08
C GLY A 14 -3.68 9.25 -1.10
N LEU A 15 -2.71 9.68 -1.90
CA LEU A 15 -2.39 11.11 -2.09
C LEU A 15 -3.54 11.87 -2.76
N VAL A 16 -4.14 11.31 -3.81
CA VAL A 16 -5.29 11.92 -4.50
C VAL A 16 -6.50 11.98 -3.57
N ALA A 17 -6.81 10.92 -2.83
CA ALA A 17 -7.91 10.90 -1.87
C ALA A 17 -7.74 11.97 -0.79
N THR A 18 -6.52 12.15 -0.27
CA THR A 18 -6.20 13.17 0.73
C THR A 18 -6.32 14.58 0.16
N ALA A 19 -5.82 14.81 -1.06
CA ALA A 19 -5.93 16.10 -1.74
C ALA A 19 -7.39 16.45 -2.08
N VAL A 20 -8.18 15.46 -2.51
CA VAL A 20 -9.62 15.60 -2.79
C VAL A 20 -10.38 15.87 -1.49
N LEU A 21 -10.11 15.15 -0.39
CA LEU A 21 -10.77 15.40 0.89
C LEU A 21 -10.50 16.84 1.38
N TRP A 22 -9.24 17.27 1.31
CA TRP A 22 -8.84 18.63 1.65
C TRP A 22 -9.52 19.66 0.73
N ALA A 23 -9.57 19.41 -0.57
CA ALA A 23 -10.22 20.29 -1.54
C ALA A 23 -11.75 20.33 -1.33
N VAL A 24 -12.39 19.20 -0.98
CA VAL A 24 -13.82 19.12 -0.69
C VAL A 24 -14.14 19.92 0.56
N GLU A 25 -13.39 19.76 1.65
CA GLU A 25 -13.57 20.58 2.85
C GLU A 25 -13.33 22.07 2.60
N ARG A 26 -12.43 22.40 1.67
CA ARG A 26 -12.01 23.78 1.40
C ARG A 26 -12.88 24.51 0.37
N PHE A 27 -13.38 23.80 -0.63
CA PHE A 27 -13.99 24.37 -1.85
C PHE A 27 -15.41 23.89 -2.13
N LEU A 28 -15.98 22.93 -1.39
CA LEU A 28 -17.41 22.64 -1.41
C LEU A 28 -18.11 23.27 -0.19
N PRO A 29 -18.50 24.56 -0.28
CA PRO A 29 -19.14 25.26 0.84
C PRO A 29 -20.62 24.87 0.92
N GLY A 30 -20.90 23.62 1.27
CA GLY A 30 -22.27 23.06 1.26
C GLY A 30 -23.13 23.41 2.49
N ARG A 31 -22.66 24.29 3.39
CA ARG A 31 -23.32 24.54 4.68
C ARG A 31 -23.94 25.94 4.75
N LYS A 32 -25.20 26.02 5.21
CA LYS A 32 -25.90 27.27 5.54
C LYS A 32 -25.33 27.83 6.84
N ARG A 33 -24.90 29.09 6.86
CA ARG A 33 -24.31 29.71 8.07
C ARG A 33 -24.69 31.17 8.17
N ILE A 34 -25.18 31.59 9.33
CA ILE A 34 -25.35 33.02 9.65
C ILE A 34 -24.26 33.42 10.62
N GLY A 35 -23.41 34.32 10.18
CA GLY A 35 -22.46 35.04 11.03
C GLY A 35 -23.13 36.25 11.64
N TYR A 36 -22.82 36.55 12.90
CA TYR A 36 -23.17 37.83 13.50
C TYR A 36 -21.99 38.46 14.22
N ARG A 37 -21.96 39.80 14.23
CA ARG A 37 -20.94 40.59 14.92
C ARG A 37 -21.55 41.80 15.61
N VAL A 38 -21.17 42.02 16.86
CA VAL A 38 -21.36 43.30 17.56
C VAL A 38 -20.26 44.25 17.08
N GLN A 39 -20.62 45.22 16.24
CA GLN A 39 -19.71 46.21 15.67
C GLN A 39 -19.49 47.39 16.63
N MET A 40 -20.52 47.72 17.39
CA MET A 40 -20.49 48.78 18.41
C MET A 40 -21.41 48.37 19.56
N ASP A 41 -21.02 48.72 20.79
CA ASP A 41 -21.83 48.63 22.00
C ASP A 41 -21.28 49.71 22.94
N THR A 42 -21.88 50.89 22.94
CA THR A 42 -21.29 52.09 23.57
C THR A 42 -22.38 52.95 24.22
N ALA A 43 -22.09 53.48 25.41
CA ALA A 43 -22.97 54.42 26.09
C ALA A 43 -23.14 55.71 25.27
N ILE A 44 -24.38 56.17 25.18
CA ILE A 44 -24.78 57.43 24.59
C ILE A 44 -24.82 58.43 25.74
N GLY A 45 -23.80 59.28 25.81
CA GLY A 45 -23.58 60.17 26.93
C GLY A 45 -22.18 59.94 27.47
N MET A 46 -21.38 60.99 27.46
CA MET A 46 -20.07 60.98 28.11
C MET A 46 -20.26 60.62 29.58
N ASN A 47 -19.30 59.85 30.10
CA ASN A 47 -19.12 59.57 31.51
C ASN A 47 -19.40 60.86 32.33
N PRO A 48 -20.43 60.91 33.21
CA PRO A 48 -20.81 62.13 33.93
C PRO A 48 -19.71 62.73 34.81
N ARG A 49 -18.58 62.03 34.99
CA ARG A 49 -17.42 62.52 35.73
C ARG A 49 -16.45 63.36 34.89
N ASP A 50 -16.54 63.34 33.54
CA ASP A 50 -15.53 63.96 32.66
C ASP A 50 -16.04 65.17 31.84
N ALA A 51 -17.30 65.58 32.00
CA ALA A 51 -17.90 66.69 31.22
C ALA A 51 -18.59 67.75 32.09
N HIS A 52 -17.86 68.32 33.05
CA HIS A 52 -18.25 69.61 33.62
C HIS A 52 -17.84 70.72 32.63
N SER A 53 -18.78 71.27 31.84
CA SER A 53 -18.95 72.73 31.66
C SER A 53 -19.69 73.23 30.40
N LEU A 54 -20.15 72.42 29.42
CA LEU A 54 -20.71 73.02 28.19
C LEU A 54 -22.05 72.50 27.64
N VAL A 55 -22.46 71.23 27.80
CA VAL A 55 -23.77 70.74 27.29
C VAL A 55 -24.31 69.58 28.13
N GLN A 56 -25.57 69.64 28.58
CA GLN A 56 -26.31 68.51 29.16
C GLN A 56 -27.21 67.88 28.09
N LEU A 57 -26.86 66.69 27.62
CA LEU A 57 -27.70 65.90 26.71
C LEU A 57 -28.62 65.01 27.54
N ARG A 58 -29.93 65.24 27.47
CA ARG A 58 -30.95 64.35 28.03
C ARG A 58 -31.70 63.66 26.89
N LEU A 59 -31.78 62.34 26.94
CA LEU A 59 -32.61 61.55 26.04
C LEU A 59 -33.98 61.38 26.69
N LEU A 60 -35.01 61.96 26.10
CA LEU A 60 -36.38 61.86 26.59
C LEU A 60 -37.19 60.92 25.70
N ARG A 61 -37.96 60.02 26.31
CA ARG A 61 -39.01 59.24 25.65
C ARG A 61 -40.33 59.57 26.32
N GLN A 62 -41.24 60.21 25.59
CA GLN A 62 -42.56 60.62 26.11
C GLN A 62 -42.41 61.39 27.45
N ASP A 63 -41.52 62.37 27.49
CA ASP A 63 -41.16 63.20 28.65
C ASP A 63 -40.51 62.48 29.85
N GLN A 64 -40.14 61.20 29.72
CA GLN A 64 -39.30 60.49 30.70
C GLN A 64 -37.84 60.39 30.24
N GLU A 65 -36.92 60.72 31.15
CA GLU A 65 -35.48 60.65 30.90
C GLU A 65 -35.00 59.19 30.84
N ILE A 66 -34.30 58.84 29.77
CA ILE A 66 -33.63 57.55 29.59
C ILE A 66 -32.26 57.65 30.24
N THR A 67 -32.08 56.99 31.38
CA THR A 67 -30.77 56.84 32.02
C THR A 67 -29.97 55.71 31.37
N ASP A 68 -28.65 55.89 31.28
CA ASP A 68 -27.69 54.89 30.78
C ASP A 68 -28.01 54.33 29.39
N ALA A 69 -28.42 55.21 28.47
CA ALA A 69 -28.66 54.84 27.08
C ALA A 69 -27.40 54.23 26.44
N THR A 70 -27.52 53.09 25.78
CA THR A 70 -26.43 52.47 25.01
C THR A 70 -26.87 52.22 23.57
N LEU A 71 -25.95 52.36 22.62
CA LEU A 71 -26.18 52.06 21.21
C LEU A 71 -25.41 50.80 20.83
N ALA A 72 -26.12 49.78 20.36
CA ALA A 72 -25.53 48.55 19.85
C ALA A 72 -25.71 48.45 18.33
N LEU A 73 -24.63 48.29 17.58
CA LEU A 73 -24.66 48.02 16.14
C LEU A 73 -24.33 46.55 15.89
N LEU A 74 -25.30 45.79 15.41
CA LEU A 74 -25.15 44.38 15.06
C LEU A 74 -25.10 44.22 13.54
N ARG A 75 -24.22 43.38 13.03
CA ARG A 75 -24.19 42.96 11.62
C ARG A 75 -24.47 41.47 11.54
N PHE A 76 -25.44 41.09 10.71
CA PHE A 76 -25.76 39.72 10.35
C PHE A 76 -25.38 39.49 8.88
N GLU A 77 -24.76 38.35 8.58
CA GLU A 77 -24.29 38.02 7.23
C GLU A 77 -24.36 36.52 6.94
N ASN A 78 -24.55 36.15 5.67
CA ASN A 78 -24.43 34.76 5.25
C ASN A 78 -22.96 34.41 4.95
N ASP A 79 -22.31 33.78 5.92
CA ASP A 79 -20.93 33.23 5.83
C ASP A 79 -20.88 31.83 5.21
N GLY A 80 -22.04 31.27 4.88
CA GLY A 80 -22.19 29.98 4.22
C GLY A 80 -21.92 30.07 2.72
N GLY A 81 -21.87 28.90 2.08
CA GLY A 81 -21.84 28.83 0.61
C GLY A 81 -23.18 28.55 -0.03
N LYS A 82 -24.23 28.34 0.78
CA LYS A 82 -25.61 28.15 0.33
C LYS A 82 -26.47 29.33 0.76
N ASP A 83 -27.42 29.67 -0.10
CA ASP A 83 -28.46 30.65 0.21
C ASP A 83 -29.35 30.13 1.34
N ILE A 84 -29.86 31.06 2.15
CA ILE A 84 -30.75 30.78 3.26
C ILE A 84 -32.11 31.37 2.89
N VAL A 85 -33.11 30.53 2.66
CA VAL A 85 -34.47 30.97 2.35
C VAL A 85 -35.33 30.99 3.63
N ARG A 86 -36.49 31.66 3.59
CA ARG A 86 -37.36 31.81 4.78
C ARG A 86 -37.75 30.48 5.44
N GLN A 87 -37.88 29.41 4.64
CA GLN A 87 -38.23 28.06 5.10
C GLN A 87 -37.10 27.38 5.89
N ASP A 88 -35.86 27.85 5.76
CA ASP A 88 -34.72 27.26 6.44
C ASP A 88 -34.67 27.62 7.93
N TYR A 89 -35.27 28.74 8.30
CA TYR A 89 -35.42 29.16 9.68
C TYR A 89 -36.51 28.30 10.31
N GLN A 90 -36.14 27.38 11.21
CA GLN A 90 -37.15 26.69 12.02
C GLN A 90 -37.70 27.68 13.04
N GLU A 91 -36.80 28.45 13.67
CA GLU A 91 -37.12 29.53 14.59
C GLU A 91 -36.61 30.88 14.03
N PRO A 92 -37.31 32.00 14.28
CA PRO A 92 -36.78 33.32 13.95
C PRO A 92 -35.48 33.60 14.71
N LEU A 93 -34.66 34.52 14.19
CA LEU A 93 -33.46 34.93 14.92
C LEU A 93 -33.88 35.81 16.09
N THR A 94 -33.30 35.55 17.26
CA THR A 94 -33.52 36.35 18.47
C THR A 94 -32.19 36.93 18.94
N VAL A 95 -32.22 38.16 19.43
CA VAL A 95 -31.08 38.79 20.10
C VAL A 95 -31.49 39.15 21.50
N GLU A 96 -30.71 38.72 22.49
CA GLU A 96 -30.94 38.99 23.89
C GLU A 96 -29.81 39.88 24.41
N PHE A 97 -30.19 41.01 25.02
CA PHE A 97 -29.30 42.00 25.62
C PHE A 97 -29.38 41.87 27.14
N THR A 98 -28.51 41.06 27.74
CA THR A 98 -28.59 40.75 29.17
C THR A 98 -28.47 42.00 30.04
N GLY A 99 -29.49 42.25 30.89
CA GLY A 99 -29.56 43.40 31.81
C GLY A 99 -29.88 44.74 31.15
N ARG A 100 -30.38 44.75 29.90
CA ARG A 100 -30.71 45.97 29.15
C ARG A 100 -32.04 45.81 28.42
N THR A 101 -32.86 46.85 28.43
CA THR A 101 -34.14 46.91 27.70
C THR A 101 -33.95 47.53 26.32
N VAL A 102 -34.56 46.94 25.30
CA VAL A 102 -34.59 47.48 23.93
C VAL A 102 -35.64 48.58 23.83
N ILE A 103 -35.21 49.80 23.52
CA ILE A 103 -36.08 50.97 23.34
C ILE A 103 -36.54 51.09 21.88
N GLY A 104 -35.63 50.83 20.95
CA GLY A 104 -35.90 50.96 19.52
C GLY A 104 -34.83 50.29 18.67
N VAL A 105 -35.17 50.01 17.42
CA VAL A 105 -34.29 49.36 16.45
C VAL A 105 -34.48 49.98 15.06
N GLU A 106 -33.36 50.22 14.38
CA GLU A 106 -33.32 50.66 12.99
C GLU A 106 -32.43 49.75 12.14
N VAL A 107 -32.64 49.78 10.82
CA VAL A 107 -31.85 49.02 9.83
C VAL A 107 -31.03 50.03 9.01
N PRO A 108 -29.83 50.42 9.47
CA PRO A 108 -29.04 51.46 8.79
C PRO A 108 -28.41 51.02 7.47
N ASP A 109 -28.26 49.70 7.25
CA ASP A 109 -27.60 49.14 6.07
C ASP A 109 -28.12 47.72 5.81
N ALA A 110 -28.44 47.41 4.56
CA ALA A 110 -28.74 46.05 4.14
C ALA A 110 -28.35 45.81 2.67
N ASN A 111 -27.88 44.60 2.40
CA ASN A 111 -27.52 44.12 1.08
C ASN A 111 -28.19 42.75 0.83
N PRO A 112 -29.13 42.64 -0.14
CA PRO A 112 -29.62 43.71 -1.02
C PRO A 112 -30.51 44.73 -0.26
N PRO A 113 -30.71 45.94 -0.80
CA PRO A 113 -31.52 47.00 -0.17
C PRO A 113 -32.96 46.56 0.17
N ASP A 114 -33.54 45.65 -0.61
CA ASP A 114 -34.90 45.12 -0.40
C ASP A 114 -35.09 44.45 0.97
N LEU A 115 -33.99 43.99 1.60
CA LEU A 115 -34.04 43.44 2.95
C LEU A 115 -34.56 44.44 3.98
N VAL A 116 -34.33 45.75 3.78
CA VAL A 116 -34.84 46.80 4.68
C VAL A 116 -36.36 46.69 4.76
N GLY A 117 -37.06 46.69 3.62
CA GLY A 117 -38.51 46.60 3.57
C GLY A 117 -39.05 45.27 4.13
N MET A 118 -38.29 44.18 4.02
CA MET A 118 -38.65 42.90 4.62
C MET A 118 -38.47 42.89 6.14
N LEU A 119 -37.50 43.64 6.67
CA LEU A 119 -37.22 43.78 8.10
C LEU A 119 -38.16 44.79 8.77
N THR A 120 -38.66 45.80 8.06
CA THR A 120 -39.46 46.90 8.64
C THR A 120 -40.96 46.84 8.33
N ARG A 121 -41.46 45.78 7.65
CA ARG A 121 -42.88 45.69 7.26
C ARG A 121 -43.83 45.69 8.48
N ASN A 122 -44.85 46.55 8.47
CA ASN A 122 -45.90 46.62 9.49
C ASN A 122 -46.56 45.25 9.76
N GLY A 123 -46.65 44.86 11.03
CA GLY A 123 -47.25 43.60 11.49
C GLY A 123 -46.36 42.36 11.37
N GLY A 124 -45.22 42.41 10.65
CA GLY A 124 -44.34 41.25 10.41
C GLY A 124 -42.83 41.53 10.52
N GLY A 125 -42.44 42.78 10.78
CA GLY A 125 -41.05 43.23 10.86
C GLY A 125 -40.36 42.95 12.20
N LEU A 126 -39.28 43.67 12.46
CA LEU A 126 -38.55 43.67 13.74
C LEU A 126 -39.51 43.98 14.89
N ARG A 127 -39.44 43.17 15.96
CA ARG A 127 -40.21 43.37 17.19
C ARG A 127 -39.29 43.21 18.38
N HIS A 128 -39.56 43.91 19.48
CA HIS A 128 -38.81 43.74 20.71
C HIS A 128 -39.76 43.66 21.91
N ASP A 129 -39.33 42.94 22.94
CA ASP A 129 -40.01 42.79 24.22
C ASP A 129 -38.95 42.70 25.32
N GLY A 130 -38.99 43.62 26.29
CA GLY A 130 -37.93 43.81 27.28
C GLY A 130 -36.54 43.91 26.62
N GLY A 131 -35.60 43.08 27.07
CA GLY A 131 -34.25 42.96 26.52
C GLY A 131 -34.10 42.06 25.29
N ARG A 132 -35.19 41.58 24.69
CA ARG A 132 -35.16 40.64 23.55
C ARG A 132 -35.65 41.30 22.27
N LEU A 133 -34.90 41.12 21.20
CA LEU A 133 -35.20 41.56 19.84
C LEU A 133 -35.47 40.36 18.93
N PHE A 134 -36.64 40.30 18.31
CA PHE A 134 -37.07 39.29 17.37
C PHE A 134 -36.88 39.79 15.93
N ILE A 135 -36.08 39.07 15.16
CA ILE A 135 -35.77 39.38 13.77
C ILE A 135 -36.60 38.44 12.86
N PRO A 136 -37.37 38.99 11.90
CA PRO A 136 -38.20 38.15 11.04
C PRO A 136 -37.36 37.27 10.11
N LYS A 137 -37.95 36.16 9.66
CA LYS A 137 -37.33 35.23 8.70
C LYS A 137 -37.18 35.93 7.35
N VAL A 138 -35.97 36.38 7.01
CA VAL A 138 -35.65 37.04 5.74
C VAL A 138 -34.70 36.17 4.90
N PRO A 139 -34.81 36.16 3.57
CA PRO A 139 -33.87 35.42 2.73
C PRO A 139 -32.48 36.06 2.80
N LEU A 140 -31.44 35.25 2.99
CA LEU A 140 -30.05 35.70 3.06
C LEU A 140 -29.21 34.88 2.08
N ASN A 141 -29.05 35.39 0.86
CA ASN A 141 -28.19 34.77 -0.14
C ASN A 141 -26.71 34.91 0.25
N LYS A 142 -25.84 34.15 -0.41
CA LYS A 142 -24.39 34.21 -0.18
C LYS A 142 -23.88 35.66 -0.26
N ARG A 143 -23.15 36.11 0.77
CA ARG A 143 -22.63 37.50 0.94
C ARG A 143 -23.69 38.58 1.20
N ASN A 144 -24.97 38.24 1.31
CA ASN A 144 -25.96 39.18 1.79
C ASN A 144 -25.74 39.47 3.27
N HIS A 145 -26.06 40.69 3.68
CA HIS A 145 -25.93 41.13 5.06
C HIS A 145 -27.00 42.17 5.39
N PHE A 146 -27.25 42.36 6.68
CA PHE A 146 -27.98 43.52 7.19
C PHE A 146 -27.42 43.94 8.52
N LYS A 147 -27.58 45.21 8.85
CA LYS A 147 -27.19 45.79 10.13
C LYS A 147 -28.42 46.20 10.91
N LEU A 148 -28.35 46.05 12.22
CA LEU A 148 -29.35 46.52 13.16
C LEU A 148 -28.68 47.50 14.12
N LEU A 149 -29.20 48.72 14.19
CA LEU A 149 -28.83 49.71 15.18
C LEU A 149 -29.88 49.66 16.29
N VAL A 150 -29.48 49.30 17.50
CA VAL A 150 -30.38 49.06 18.62
C VAL A 150 -30.09 50.08 19.71
N LEU A 151 -31.13 50.81 20.12
CA LEU A 151 -31.10 51.70 21.27
C LEU A 151 -31.54 50.92 22.51
N LEU A 152 -30.71 50.96 23.55
CA LEU A 152 -30.87 50.19 24.78
C LEU A 152 -30.85 51.13 25.99
N SER A 153 -31.45 50.70 27.10
CA SER A 153 -31.32 51.35 28.43
C SER A 153 -31.14 50.28 29.51
N ALA A 154 -30.42 50.61 30.58
CA ALA A 154 -30.22 49.69 31.71
C ALA A 154 -31.56 49.39 32.40
N GLU A 155 -31.78 48.12 32.79
CA GLU A 155 -32.89 47.82 33.72
C GLU A 155 -32.55 48.38 35.10
N ALA A 156 -33.49 49.10 35.72
CA ALA A 156 -33.38 49.57 37.10
C ALA A 156 -33.39 48.37 38.05
N GLY A 157 -32.22 47.78 38.29
CA GLY A 157 -31.97 46.81 39.34
C GLY A 157 -31.61 47.53 40.64
N ASP A 158 -32.36 47.22 41.69
CA ASP A 158 -32.20 47.71 43.07
C ASP A 158 -30.75 47.72 43.57
N GLY A 159 -30.33 48.89 44.10
CA GLY A 159 -29.60 49.01 45.36
C GLY A 159 -28.22 48.37 45.56
N SER A 160 -27.23 49.26 45.71
CA SER A 160 -26.12 49.22 46.68
C SER A 160 -24.84 48.39 46.37
N GLY A 161 -23.69 49.07 46.48
CA GLY A 161 -22.38 48.43 46.70
C GLY A 161 -21.21 49.09 45.99
N ASP A 162 -20.64 50.13 46.61
CA ASP A 162 -19.31 50.68 46.30
C ASP A 162 -18.20 49.61 46.26
N GLY A 163 -17.15 49.89 45.48
CA GLY A 163 -15.78 49.50 45.87
C GLY A 163 -15.00 48.57 44.94
N ASP A 164 -14.17 49.20 44.11
CA ASP A 164 -12.73 48.97 44.07
C ASP A 164 -12.10 47.83 43.22
N ALA A 165 -10.83 48.08 42.95
CA ALA A 165 -9.94 47.63 41.89
C ALA A 165 -9.66 46.13 41.73
N GLY A 166 -9.32 45.78 40.47
CA GLY A 166 -8.13 44.98 40.15
C GLY A 166 -8.29 43.46 40.14
N GLY A 167 -7.68 42.81 39.14
CA GLY A 167 -7.35 41.39 39.23
C GLY A 167 -7.57 40.59 37.95
N ALA A 168 -6.47 40.31 37.25
CA ALA A 168 -6.39 39.21 36.30
C ALA A 168 -6.61 37.88 37.01
N HIS A 169 -7.46 36.98 36.49
CA HIS A 169 -7.33 35.55 36.77
C HIS A 169 -7.84 34.66 35.63
N ARG A 170 -6.97 33.71 35.24
CA ARG A 170 -7.30 32.47 34.52
C ARG A 170 -8.12 31.56 35.45
N GLY A 171 -9.13 30.90 34.91
CA GLY A 171 -9.89 29.84 35.57
C GLY A 171 -10.80 29.10 34.59
N ARG A 172 -11.00 27.79 34.79
CA ARG A 172 -11.45 26.78 33.82
C ARG A 172 -12.78 26.17 34.27
N ALA A 173 -13.64 25.88 33.28
CA ALA A 173 -14.75 24.90 33.27
C ALA A 173 -16.03 25.13 34.10
N GLY A 174 -17.16 24.66 33.54
CA GLY A 174 -18.43 24.40 34.24
C GLY A 174 -19.60 25.26 33.73
N GLY A 175 -20.63 24.63 33.18
CA GLY A 175 -21.82 25.32 32.66
C GLY A 175 -22.96 25.45 33.67
N ALA A 176 -23.78 26.49 33.48
CA ALA A 176 -25.23 26.57 33.67
C ALA A 176 -25.64 28.03 33.39
N ASP A 177 -26.85 28.23 32.87
CA ASP A 177 -27.41 29.48 32.35
C ASP A 177 -27.21 30.71 33.23
N GLY A 178 -26.65 31.76 32.64
CA GLY A 178 -26.48 33.08 33.26
C GLY A 178 -25.48 33.90 32.45
N GLY A 179 -25.94 34.50 31.33
CA GLY A 179 -25.10 35.39 30.51
C GLY A 179 -24.52 36.54 31.34
N ARG A 180 -23.33 37.02 30.99
CA ARG A 180 -22.71 38.15 31.72
C ARG A 180 -23.54 39.43 31.53
N PRO A 181 -23.66 40.31 32.54
CA PRO A 181 -24.30 41.62 32.36
C PRO A 181 -23.67 42.36 31.16
N GLY A 182 -24.51 42.82 30.22
CA GLY A 182 -24.05 43.46 28.98
C GLY A 182 -23.68 42.48 27.85
N GLU A 183 -23.80 41.17 28.00
CA GLU A 183 -23.59 40.22 26.91
C GLU A 183 -24.71 40.28 25.86
N VAL A 184 -24.35 40.12 24.58
CA VAL A 184 -25.30 40.01 23.46
C VAL A 184 -25.33 38.57 22.96
N VAL A 185 -26.44 37.87 23.25
CA VAL A 185 -26.64 36.48 22.88
C VAL A 185 -27.57 36.41 21.67
N VAL A 186 -27.17 35.71 20.61
CA VAL A 186 -28.01 35.51 19.42
C VAL A 186 -28.47 34.06 19.35
N GLY A 187 -29.78 33.88 19.36
CA GLY A 187 -30.47 32.60 19.24
C GLY A 187 -31.16 32.41 17.88
N GLY A 188 -31.66 31.20 17.67
CA GLY A 188 -32.40 30.78 16.48
C GLY A 188 -31.87 29.46 15.91
N PHE A 189 -32.66 28.84 15.04
CA PHE A 189 -32.33 27.55 14.44
C PHE A 189 -32.51 27.56 12.92
N ILE A 190 -31.51 27.03 12.21
CA ILE A 190 -31.49 26.92 10.74
C ILE A 190 -31.33 25.45 10.36
N SER A 191 -32.25 24.92 9.57
CA SER A 191 -32.21 23.55 9.07
C SER A 191 -30.91 23.29 8.28
N GLY A 192 -30.12 22.32 8.73
CA GLY A 192 -28.82 21.99 8.13
C GLY A 192 -27.78 23.12 8.23
N GLY A 193 -27.99 24.11 9.10
CA GLY A 193 -27.13 25.28 9.27
C GLY A 193 -26.70 25.52 10.72
N ARG A 194 -25.92 26.60 10.93
CA ARG A 194 -25.49 27.05 12.28
C ARG A 194 -25.39 28.58 12.32
N ILE A 195 -25.65 29.16 13.49
CA ILE A 195 -25.41 30.59 13.79
C ILE A 195 -24.10 30.69 14.58
N ARG A 196 -23.23 31.64 14.25
CA ARG A 196 -21.94 31.83 14.94
C ARG A 196 -21.59 33.30 15.15
N ARG A 197 -20.99 33.61 16.29
CA ARG A 197 -20.38 34.93 16.57
C ARG A 197 -19.04 35.04 15.83
N ASN A 198 -18.92 36.02 14.95
CA ASN A 198 -17.69 36.31 14.22
C ASN A 198 -16.77 37.19 15.08
N ALA A 199 -15.92 36.57 15.91
CA ALA A 199 -14.75 37.25 16.45
C ALA A 199 -13.74 37.45 15.31
N GLN A 200 -13.38 38.69 15.00
CA GLN A 200 -12.45 39.03 13.91
C GLN A 200 -11.16 38.20 14.01
N ARG A 201 -11.05 37.15 13.21
CA ARG A 201 -9.81 36.42 12.98
C ARG A 201 -9.50 36.48 11.51
N TRP A 202 -8.48 37.26 11.18
CA TRP A 202 -7.90 37.34 9.85
C TRP A 202 -7.39 35.96 9.42
N GLY A 203 -7.98 35.45 8.33
CA GLY A 203 -7.37 34.48 7.43
C GLY A 203 -7.07 33.08 7.98
N PRO A 204 -6.90 32.10 7.07
CA PRO A 204 -6.44 30.77 7.46
C PRO A 204 -5.04 30.87 8.10
N ARG A 205 -4.80 30.08 9.16
CA ARG A 205 -3.47 29.93 9.77
C ARG A 205 -2.45 29.63 8.65
N LYS A 206 -1.38 30.43 8.53
CA LYS A 206 -0.31 30.27 7.51
C LYS A 206 0.17 28.82 7.36
N LEU A 207 0.09 28.03 8.44
CA LEU A 207 0.38 26.60 8.48
C LEU A 207 -0.47 25.74 7.52
N SER A 208 -1.76 26.05 7.37
CA SER A 208 -2.70 25.31 6.52
C SER A 208 -2.57 25.64 5.03
N LEU A 209 -2.13 26.85 4.70
CA LEU A 209 -1.76 27.26 3.33
C LEU A 209 -0.44 26.61 2.89
N GLY A 210 0.54 26.53 3.81
CA GLY A 210 1.81 25.85 3.55
C GLY A 210 1.63 24.36 3.26
N LEU A 211 0.82 23.65 4.05
CA LEU A 211 0.59 22.21 3.86
C LEU A 211 -0.11 21.89 2.53
N GLY A 212 -1.13 22.68 2.16
CA GLY A 212 -1.85 22.49 0.89
C GLY A 212 -0.98 22.75 -0.34
N GLY A 213 -0.13 23.78 -0.29
CA GLY A 213 0.84 24.07 -1.36
C GLY A 213 1.84 22.93 -1.55
N VAL A 214 2.38 22.38 -0.46
CA VAL A 214 3.32 21.24 -0.51
C VAL A 214 2.66 19.99 -1.10
N CYS A 215 1.41 19.69 -0.75
CA CYS A 215 0.69 18.54 -1.34
C CYS A 215 0.45 18.70 -2.84
N ILE A 216 0.08 19.89 -3.32
CA ILE A 216 -0.12 20.14 -4.75
C ILE A 216 1.20 20.04 -5.53
N ILE A 217 2.30 20.56 -4.96
CA ILE A 217 3.64 20.44 -5.53
C ILE A 217 4.07 18.97 -5.59
N LEU A 218 3.85 18.19 -4.53
CA LEU A 218 4.18 16.76 -4.50
C LEU A 218 3.35 15.95 -5.52
N VAL A 219 2.06 16.22 -5.66
CA VAL A 219 1.21 15.59 -6.67
C VAL A 219 1.63 15.99 -8.08
N GLY A 220 2.00 17.26 -8.29
CA GLY A 220 2.54 17.75 -9.57
C GLY A 220 3.89 17.13 -9.93
N LEU A 221 4.79 16.96 -8.94
CA LEU A 221 6.06 16.25 -9.09
C LEU A 221 5.83 14.77 -9.41
N LEU A 222 4.89 14.11 -8.73
CA LEU A 222 4.55 12.71 -8.96
C LEU A 222 3.92 12.52 -10.36
N ALA A 223 3.00 13.40 -10.76
CA ALA A 223 2.41 13.40 -12.09
C ALA A 223 3.44 13.73 -13.17
N GLY A 224 4.37 14.64 -12.90
CA GLY A 224 5.53 14.93 -13.75
C GLY A 224 6.44 13.71 -13.91
N LEU A 225 6.70 12.95 -12.84
CA LEU A 225 7.45 11.69 -12.89
C LEU A 225 6.70 10.56 -13.60
N LEU A 226 5.36 10.58 -13.62
CA LEU A 226 4.55 9.56 -14.28
C LEU A 226 4.28 9.88 -15.77
N LEU A 227 4.19 11.17 -16.13
CA LEU A 227 3.93 11.64 -17.49
C LEU A 227 5.21 11.98 -18.27
N ASN A 228 6.24 12.44 -17.56
CA ASN A 228 7.59 12.72 -18.06
C ASN A 228 8.62 11.97 -17.23
N GLY A 229 8.28 10.76 -16.78
CA GLY A 229 9.30 9.85 -16.27
C GLY A 229 10.43 9.84 -17.28
N PRO A 230 11.67 10.16 -16.88
CA PRO A 230 12.76 10.15 -17.83
C PRO A 230 12.69 8.80 -18.52
N THR A 231 12.76 8.80 -19.84
CA THR A 231 13.33 7.68 -20.58
C THR A 231 14.76 7.52 -20.06
N VAL A 232 14.89 7.00 -18.84
CA VAL A 232 16.14 6.53 -18.29
C VAL A 232 16.53 5.43 -19.24
N ALA A 233 17.55 5.72 -20.04
CA ALA A 233 18.20 4.87 -21.02
C ALA A 233 17.84 3.38 -20.92
N ALA A 234 16.74 2.97 -21.56
CA ALA A 234 16.52 1.55 -21.90
C ALA A 234 17.62 1.05 -22.85
N SER A 235 18.42 1.95 -23.45
CA SER A 235 19.48 1.62 -24.39
C SER A 235 20.74 1.00 -23.77
N ALA A 236 20.99 1.16 -22.46
CA ALA A 236 22.21 0.61 -21.84
C ALA A 236 22.01 -0.82 -21.30
N GLU A 237 20.79 -1.21 -20.93
CA GLU A 237 20.48 -2.51 -20.31
C GLU A 237 19.78 -3.49 -21.24
N CYS A 238 19.17 -3.02 -22.34
CA CYS A 238 18.46 -3.88 -23.26
C CYS A 238 19.31 -4.25 -24.48
N ALA A 239 19.08 -5.45 -24.98
CA ALA A 239 19.56 -5.94 -26.26
C ALA A 239 18.42 -6.69 -26.97
N THR A 240 18.45 -6.72 -28.29
CA THR A 240 17.44 -7.37 -29.15
C THR A 240 18.00 -8.67 -29.74
N GLY A 241 17.13 -9.43 -30.41
CA GLY A 241 17.49 -10.69 -31.06
C GLY A 241 16.94 -11.91 -30.31
N ARG A 242 17.46 -13.09 -30.65
CA ARG A 242 17.03 -14.37 -30.07
C ARG A 242 18.11 -14.97 -29.20
N LEU A 243 17.72 -15.51 -28.04
CA LEU A 243 18.58 -16.20 -27.10
C LEU A 243 17.92 -17.50 -26.65
N THR A 244 18.67 -18.59 -26.66
CA THR A 244 18.22 -19.85 -26.03
C THR A 244 18.88 -19.99 -24.66
N VAL A 245 18.09 -20.30 -23.63
CA VAL A 245 18.55 -20.68 -22.30
C VAL A 245 18.12 -22.11 -22.05
N ASP A 246 19.06 -23.00 -21.81
CA ASP A 246 18.77 -24.43 -21.76
C ASP A 246 19.41 -25.16 -20.59
N GLY A 247 18.69 -26.13 -20.01
CA GLY A 247 19.29 -27.11 -19.12
C GLY A 247 18.36 -27.51 -17.98
N SER A 248 18.65 -27.01 -16.77
CA SER A 248 17.96 -27.34 -15.51
C SER A 248 16.43 -27.25 -15.62
N SER A 249 15.77 -28.41 -15.63
CA SER A 249 14.29 -28.47 -15.61
C SER A 249 13.71 -27.99 -14.29
N ALA A 250 14.44 -28.19 -13.18
CA ALA A 250 14.05 -27.71 -11.85
C ALA A 250 14.00 -26.17 -11.78
N PHE A 251 14.81 -25.49 -12.60
CA PHE A 251 14.88 -24.03 -12.65
C PHE A 251 14.16 -23.39 -13.84
N ALA A 252 13.63 -24.20 -14.76
CA ALA A 252 12.97 -23.69 -15.94
C ALA A 252 11.73 -22.82 -15.66
N PRO A 253 10.88 -23.11 -14.66
CA PRO A 253 9.76 -22.23 -14.31
C PRO A 253 10.18 -20.80 -13.93
N PRO A 254 11.08 -20.55 -12.95
CA PRO A 254 11.55 -19.21 -12.67
C PRO A 254 12.29 -18.59 -13.86
N MET A 255 13.11 -19.35 -14.60
CA MET A 255 13.81 -18.82 -15.77
C MET A 255 12.85 -18.32 -16.85
N ARG A 256 11.74 -19.03 -17.10
CA ARG A 256 10.68 -18.58 -18.01
C ARG A 256 10.01 -17.29 -17.54
N ASP A 257 9.72 -17.17 -16.24
CA ASP A 257 9.15 -15.93 -15.69
C ASP A 257 10.12 -14.76 -15.86
N ILE A 258 11.41 -14.96 -15.59
CA ILE A 258 12.46 -13.96 -15.75
C ILE A 258 12.63 -13.56 -17.22
N ALA A 259 12.69 -14.54 -18.13
CA ALA A 259 12.74 -14.32 -19.58
C ALA A 259 11.56 -13.47 -20.08
N ARG A 260 10.34 -13.77 -19.61
CA ARG A 260 9.14 -12.97 -19.96
C ARG A 260 9.22 -11.54 -19.43
N GLN A 261 9.70 -11.34 -18.20
CA GLN A 261 9.87 -9.98 -17.65
C GLN A 261 10.95 -9.20 -18.40
N TYR A 262 12.06 -9.84 -18.77
CA TYR A 262 13.08 -9.21 -19.59
C TYR A 262 12.52 -8.81 -20.96
N ALA A 263 11.81 -9.70 -21.65
CA ALA A 263 11.20 -9.42 -22.95
C ALA A 263 10.13 -8.31 -22.89
N ALA A 264 9.39 -8.22 -21.78
CA ALA A 264 8.42 -7.15 -21.55
C ALA A 264 9.10 -5.78 -21.39
N ARG A 265 10.27 -5.75 -20.73
CA ARG A 265 11.08 -4.53 -20.54
C ARG A 265 11.88 -4.15 -21.80
N CYS A 266 12.44 -5.14 -22.48
CA CYS A 266 13.34 -4.99 -23.60
C CYS A 266 12.67 -5.49 -24.89
N ARG A 267 11.89 -4.61 -25.53
CA ARG A 267 11.18 -4.93 -26.77
C ARG A 267 12.15 -5.41 -27.85
N GLY A 268 11.79 -6.49 -28.53
CA GLY A 268 12.63 -7.12 -29.57
C GLY A 268 13.61 -8.17 -29.04
N ALA A 269 13.61 -8.47 -27.74
CA ALA A 269 14.28 -9.65 -27.19
C ALA A 269 13.34 -10.87 -27.19
N GLU A 270 13.79 -11.95 -27.79
CA GLU A 270 13.14 -13.26 -27.77
C GLU A 270 14.02 -14.23 -26.98
N ILE A 271 13.52 -14.73 -25.85
CA ILE A 271 14.26 -15.68 -25.00
C ILE A 271 13.48 -16.98 -24.89
N GLU A 272 14.02 -18.03 -25.48
CA GLU A 272 13.48 -19.38 -25.41
C GLU A 272 14.12 -20.14 -24.25
N VAL A 273 13.30 -20.76 -23.40
CA VAL A 273 13.77 -21.59 -22.28
C VAL A 273 13.50 -23.06 -22.58
N VAL A 274 14.55 -23.87 -22.63
CA VAL A 274 14.52 -25.30 -22.96
C VAL A 274 14.95 -26.14 -21.75
N GLU A 275 14.32 -27.29 -21.54
CA GLU A 275 14.51 -28.15 -20.36
C GLU A 275 15.21 -29.47 -20.68
N SER A 276 16.38 -29.44 -21.34
CA SER A 276 17.05 -30.71 -21.72
C SER A 276 17.78 -31.44 -20.59
N GLY A 277 17.79 -30.87 -19.39
CA GLY A 277 18.62 -31.33 -18.28
C GLY A 277 19.96 -30.60 -18.24
N SER A 278 20.45 -30.37 -17.03
CA SER A 278 21.63 -29.54 -16.73
C SER A 278 22.87 -29.94 -17.52
N LEU A 279 23.22 -31.24 -17.55
CA LEU A 279 24.40 -31.70 -18.27
C LEU A 279 24.23 -31.67 -19.80
N SER A 280 23.00 -31.91 -20.30
CA SER A 280 22.67 -31.76 -21.72
C SER A 280 22.84 -30.30 -22.16
N GLY A 281 22.33 -29.36 -21.37
CA GLY A 281 22.44 -27.92 -21.64
C GLY A 281 23.88 -27.44 -21.67
N LEU A 282 24.71 -27.86 -20.70
CA LEU A 282 26.16 -27.59 -20.72
C LEU A 282 26.84 -28.15 -21.98
N GLY A 283 26.52 -29.38 -22.34
CA GLY A 283 27.05 -30.01 -23.56
C GLY A 283 26.63 -29.27 -24.84
N ARG A 284 25.38 -28.79 -24.91
CA ARG A 284 24.86 -27.98 -26.03
C ARG A 284 25.53 -26.62 -26.11
N LEU A 285 25.67 -25.91 -24.99
CA LEU A 285 26.39 -24.65 -24.92
C LEU A 285 27.85 -24.80 -25.37
N ASN A 286 28.56 -25.83 -24.87
CA ASN A 286 29.95 -26.07 -25.26
C ASN A 286 30.10 -26.38 -26.76
N ARG A 287 29.18 -27.13 -27.37
CA ARG A 287 29.17 -27.35 -28.82
C ARG A 287 28.87 -26.07 -29.58
N ALA A 288 27.84 -25.31 -29.17
CA ALA A 288 27.47 -24.05 -29.80
C ALA A 288 28.64 -23.05 -29.77
N GLY A 289 29.34 -22.95 -28.64
CA GLY A 289 30.47 -22.05 -28.48
C GLY A 289 31.68 -22.39 -29.34
N ARG A 290 32.00 -23.67 -29.54
CA ARG A 290 33.09 -24.11 -30.43
C ARG A 290 32.86 -23.76 -31.90
N SER A 291 31.59 -23.59 -32.29
CA SER A 291 31.19 -23.23 -33.65
C SER A 291 30.78 -21.76 -33.78
N ALA A 292 30.88 -20.97 -32.71
CA ALA A 292 30.41 -19.59 -32.70
C ALA A 292 31.47 -18.62 -33.27
N PRO A 293 31.04 -17.55 -33.95
CA PRO A 293 31.91 -16.43 -34.31
C PRO A 293 32.39 -15.66 -33.07
N ALA A 294 33.29 -14.70 -33.29
CA ALA A 294 33.71 -13.76 -32.25
C ALA A 294 32.48 -13.09 -31.59
N GLY A 295 32.43 -13.09 -30.26
CA GLY A 295 31.29 -12.59 -29.47
C GLY A 295 30.48 -13.68 -28.75
N GLY A 296 30.68 -14.96 -29.09
CA GLY A 296 30.08 -16.11 -28.44
C GLY A 296 28.70 -16.50 -29.00
N PRO A 297 28.16 -17.67 -28.61
CA PRO A 297 26.87 -18.13 -29.11
C PRO A 297 25.72 -17.35 -28.47
N ALA A 298 24.60 -17.21 -29.19
CA ALA A 298 23.33 -16.77 -28.63
C ALA A 298 22.65 -17.89 -27.81
N PHE A 299 23.39 -18.43 -26.85
CA PHE A 299 23.02 -19.59 -26.06
C PHE A 299 23.59 -19.45 -24.64
N LEU A 300 22.78 -19.76 -23.63
CA LEU A 300 23.18 -19.90 -22.22
C LEU A 300 22.76 -21.27 -21.71
N ALA A 301 23.47 -21.78 -20.70
CA ALA A 301 23.08 -23.01 -20.03
C ALA A 301 22.73 -22.76 -18.56
N ALA A 302 21.56 -23.20 -18.13
CA ALA A 302 21.16 -23.24 -16.73
C ALA A 302 21.48 -24.63 -16.15
N SER A 303 22.15 -24.69 -15.00
CA SER A 303 22.58 -25.96 -14.41
C SER A 303 22.50 -25.92 -12.88
N ASP A 304 21.78 -26.85 -12.29
CA ASP A 304 21.71 -27.11 -10.84
C ASP A 304 22.90 -27.95 -10.32
N VAL A 305 23.97 -28.05 -11.13
CA VAL A 305 25.28 -28.63 -10.78
C VAL A 305 26.42 -27.84 -11.41
N ALA A 306 27.59 -27.89 -10.80
CA ALA A 306 28.80 -27.33 -11.39
C ALA A 306 29.17 -28.08 -12.69
N ALA A 307 29.60 -27.34 -13.70
CA ALA A 307 30.05 -27.89 -14.96
C ALA A 307 31.25 -28.85 -14.75
N PRO A 308 31.19 -30.07 -15.31
CA PRO A 308 32.33 -30.98 -15.32
C PRO A 308 33.61 -30.36 -15.91
N ALA A 309 34.78 -30.78 -15.42
CA ALA A 309 36.09 -30.28 -15.84
C ALA A 309 36.42 -30.44 -17.34
N ILE A 310 35.65 -31.25 -18.07
CA ILE A 310 35.73 -31.37 -19.53
C ILE A 310 35.23 -30.12 -20.27
N TYR A 311 34.45 -29.26 -19.60
CA TYR A 311 33.87 -28.04 -20.16
C TYR A 311 34.65 -26.79 -19.73
N ARG A 312 35.96 -26.78 -20.00
CA ARG A 312 36.91 -25.75 -19.51
C ARG A 312 36.59 -24.33 -19.95
N GLU A 313 35.96 -24.17 -21.12
CA GLU A 313 35.60 -22.88 -21.69
C GLU A 313 34.27 -22.32 -21.13
N LEU A 314 33.56 -23.09 -20.31
CA LEU A 314 32.30 -22.64 -19.74
C LEU A 314 32.53 -21.82 -18.46
N ALA A 315 32.09 -20.56 -18.50
CA ALA A 315 32.14 -19.66 -17.36
C ALA A 315 30.79 -19.69 -16.64
N GLY A 316 30.76 -20.28 -15.45
CA GLY A 316 29.57 -20.42 -14.63
C GLY A 316 29.42 -19.31 -13.61
N ARG A 317 28.22 -18.74 -13.53
CA ARG A 317 27.85 -17.79 -12.48
C ARG A 317 26.77 -18.40 -11.60
N ARG A 318 26.97 -18.41 -10.28
CA ARG A 318 25.94 -18.81 -9.30
C ARG A 318 24.81 -17.77 -9.31
N ILE A 319 23.57 -18.21 -9.51
CA ILE A 319 22.40 -17.32 -9.62
C ILE A 319 21.38 -17.53 -8.49
N GLY A 320 21.32 -18.72 -7.91
CA GLY A 320 20.45 -18.97 -6.77
C GLY A 320 20.65 -20.34 -6.16
N ILE A 321 20.04 -20.54 -5.00
CA ILE A 321 20.04 -21.81 -4.29
C ILE A 321 18.66 -22.44 -4.40
N ILE A 322 18.64 -23.69 -4.83
CA ILE A 322 17.44 -24.49 -5.03
C ILE A 322 17.33 -25.49 -3.89
N LEU A 323 16.15 -25.50 -3.26
CA LEU A 323 15.78 -26.51 -2.28
C LEU A 323 15.14 -27.71 -2.95
N LEU A 324 15.66 -28.90 -2.65
CA LEU A 324 15.21 -30.17 -3.22
C LEU A 324 14.56 -31.04 -2.13
N GLY A 325 13.50 -31.75 -2.50
CA GLY A 325 12.72 -32.56 -1.58
C GLY A 325 12.54 -33.97 -2.10
N MET A 326 12.44 -34.92 -1.17
CA MET A 326 11.89 -36.23 -1.48
C MET A 326 10.37 -36.12 -1.60
N VAL A 327 9.84 -36.77 -2.63
CA VAL A 327 8.42 -36.79 -2.93
C VAL A 327 7.93 -38.22 -3.05
N VAL A 328 6.75 -38.49 -2.49
CA VAL A 328 6.08 -39.78 -2.58
C VAL A 328 4.66 -39.60 -3.08
N ASN A 329 4.09 -40.66 -3.64
CA ASN A 329 2.67 -40.70 -3.92
C ASN A 329 1.88 -40.56 -2.60
N GLY A 330 0.80 -39.77 -2.58
CA GLY A 330 0.04 -39.54 -1.34
C GLY A 330 -0.55 -40.81 -0.68
N ARG A 331 -0.60 -41.93 -1.41
CA ARG A 331 -1.08 -43.23 -0.88
C ARG A 331 -0.03 -44.01 -0.08
N THR A 332 1.23 -43.60 -0.05
CA THR A 332 2.30 -44.35 0.66
C THR A 332 2.16 -44.31 2.18
N GLY A 333 1.54 -43.26 2.73
CA GLY A 333 1.35 -43.10 4.17
C GLY A 333 2.62 -42.73 4.95
N VAL A 334 3.72 -42.37 4.27
CA VAL A 334 5.00 -42.01 4.91
C VAL A 334 5.21 -40.49 4.88
N GLY A 335 5.50 -39.90 6.03
CA GLY A 335 5.79 -38.47 6.19
C GLY A 335 7.23 -38.13 6.55
N ASN A 336 8.08 -39.13 6.82
CA ASN A 336 9.49 -38.93 7.14
C ASN A 336 10.34 -40.13 6.69
N LEU A 337 11.52 -39.88 6.12
CA LEU A 337 12.51 -40.89 5.78
C LEU A 337 13.90 -40.44 6.21
N THR A 338 14.69 -41.37 6.74
CA THR A 338 16.12 -41.12 6.99
C THR A 338 16.94 -41.31 5.72
N SER A 339 18.13 -40.70 5.65
CA SER A 339 19.06 -40.93 4.54
C SER A 339 19.43 -42.41 4.39
N GLU A 340 19.49 -43.17 5.48
CA GLU A 340 19.74 -44.62 5.44
C GLU A 340 18.56 -45.38 4.84
N GLN A 341 17.32 -45.05 5.24
CA GLN A 341 16.12 -45.63 4.64
C GLN A 341 16.04 -45.33 3.14
N LEU A 342 16.40 -44.12 2.72
CA LEU A 342 16.47 -43.76 1.31
C LEU A 342 17.50 -44.60 0.55
N ARG A 343 18.71 -44.80 1.10
CA ARG A 343 19.68 -45.71 0.48
C ARG A 343 19.14 -47.14 0.38
N GLY A 344 18.48 -47.62 1.44
CA GLY A 344 17.82 -48.93 1.46
C GLY A 344 16.64 -49.07 0.49
N ILE A 345 15.93 -47.98 0.19
CA ILE A 345 14.88 -47.97 -0.84
C ILE A 345 15.52 -48.11 -2.21
N TYR A 346 16.51 -47.26 -2.50
CA TYR A 346 17.12 -47.20 -3.84
C TYR A 346 17.99 -48.42 -4.16
N ASP A 347 18.60 -49.06 -3.15
CA ASP A 347 19.33 -50.33 -3.32
C ASP A 347 18.44 -51.59 -3.32
N GLY A 348 17.13 -51.42 -3.08
CA GLY A 348 16.15 -52.49 -3.11
C GLY A 348 16.07 -53.35 -1.84
N ARG A 349 16.67 -52.92 -0.73
CA ARG A 349 16.48 -53.54 0.59
C ARG A 349 15.05 -53.37 1.12
N TYR A 350 14.46 -52.19 0.90
CA TYR A 350 13.05 -51.92 1.17
C TYR A 350 12.26 -51.97 -0.13
N THR A 351 11.36 -52.94 -0.22
CA THR A 351 10.55 -53.21 -1.42
C THR A 351 9.07 -52.89 -1.22
N ASN A 352 8.65 -52.64 0.02
CA ASN A 352 7.28 -52.27 0.38
C ASN A 352 7.26 -51.21 1.48
N TRP A 353 6.37 -50.25 1.37
CA TRP A 353 6.22 -49.13 2.30
C TRP A 353 5.87 -49.55 3.74
N LYS A 354 5.22 -50.70 3.95
CA LYS A 354 4.95 -51.23 5.29
C LYS A 354 6.21 -51.56 6.08
N GLN A 355 7.34 -51.85 5.41
CA GLN A 355 8.63 -52.05 6.06
C GLN A 355 9.19 -50.76 6.67
N LEU A 356 8.60 -49.61 6.31
CA LEU A 356 8.98 -48.27 6.73
C LEU A 356 7.85 -47.56 7.49
N GLY A 357 6.84 -48.30 7.95
CA GLY A 357 5.69 -47.76 8.68
C GLY A 357 4.63 -47.07 7.82
N GLY A 358 4.69 -47.25 6.49
CA GLY A 358 3.66 -46.79 5.56
C GLY A 358 2.59 -47.85 5.28
N ASN A 359 1.78 -47.60 4.26
CA ASN A 359 0.73 -48.50 3.80
C ASN A 359 1.32 -49.73 3.08
N ASP A 360 0.53 -50.81 2.96
CA ASP A 360 0.94 -52.01 2.20
C ASP A 360 0.93 -51.74 0.68
N LEU A 361 1.99 -51.10 0.20
CA LEU A 361 2.19 -50.76 -1.20
C LEU A 361 3.63 -51.09 -1.61
N PRO A 362 3.85 -51.68 -2.79
CA PRO A 362 5.19 -51.89 -3.29
C PRO A 362 5.87 -50.54 -3.56
N VAL A 363 7.18 -50.48 -3.30
CA VAL A 363 8.01 -49.32 -3.60
C VAL A 363 8.28 -49.26 -5.10
N ARG A 364 8.02 -48.09 -5.69
CA ARG A 364 8.26 -47.81 -7.11
C ARG A 364 9.12 -46.56 -7.23
N ILE A 365 10.32 -46.69 -7.80
CA ILE A 365 11.28 -45.59 -7.91
C ILE A 365 11.10 -44.90 -9.25
N VAL A 366 10.89 -43.59 -9.21
CA VAL A 366 10.88 -42.72 -10.38
C VAL A 366 12.16 -41.89 -10.33
N GLY A 367 13.17 -42.32 -11.08
CA GLY A 367 14.44 -41.62 -11.21
C GLY A 367 14.42 -40.58 -12.33
N ARG A 368 15.48 -39.77 -12.39
CA ARG A 368 15.76 -38.92 -13.55
C ARG A 368 16.86 -39.54 -14.40
N ASP A 369 16.88 -39.23 -15.69
CA ASP A 369 17.98 -39.63 -16.56
C ASP A 369 19.34 -39.05 -16.10
N ALA A 370 20.42 -39.57 -16.69
CA ALA A 370 21.79 -39.17 -16.35
C ALA A 370 22.13 -37.70 -16.68
N ALA A 371 21.29 -37.00 -17.46
CA ALA A 371 21.51 -35.59 -17.77
C ALA A 371 20.98 -34.63 -16.68
N SER A 372 20.18 -35.14 -15.75
CA SER A 372 19.63 -34.37 -14.64
C SER A 372 20.68 -33.98 -13.61
N GLY A 373 20.89 -32.68 -13.40
CA GLY A 373 21.69 -32.23 -12.27
C GLY A 373 20.98 -32.43 -10.92
N THR A 374 19.64 -32.45 -10.88
CA THR A 374 18.87 -32.81 -9.69
C THR A 374 19.16 -34.24 -9.22
N ARG A 375 19.28 -35.19 -10.16
CA ARG A 375 19.78 -36.55 -9.85
C ARG A 375 21.18 -36.50 -9.26
N ARG A 376 22.08 -35.74 -9.89
CA ARG A 376 23.46 -35.63 -9.41
C ARG A 376 23.54 -35.00 -8.01
N ALA A 377 22.68 -34.03 -7.70
CA ALA A 377 22.52 -33.47 -6.37
C ALA A 377 21.99 -34.52 -5.37
N PHE A 378 21.00 -35.32 -5.75
CA PHE A 378 20.47 -36.42 -4.93
C PHE A 378 21.54 -37.49 -4.64
N GLU A 379 22.28 -37.91 -5.66
CA GLU A 379 23.40 -38.85 -5.57
C GLU A 379 24.47 -38.35 -4.58
N THR A 380 24.81 -37.07 -4.66
CA THR A 380 25.88 -36.48 -3.84
C THR A 380 25.41 -36.25 -2.39
N ALA A 381 24.27 -35.58 -2.23
CA ALA A 381 23.80 -35.10 -0.92
C ALA A 381 23.11 -36.19 -0.09
N VAL A 382 22.35 -37.08 -0.74
CA VAL A 382 21.51 -38.07 -0.05
C VAL A 382 22.12 -39.46 -0.14
N LEU A 383 22.35 -39.97 -1.36
CA LEU A 383 22.85 -41.34 -1.53
C LEU A 383 24.32 -41.49 -1.15
N ARG A 384 25.13 -40.44 -1.30
CA ARG A 384 26.59 -40.46 -1.19
C ARG A 384 27.24 -41.45 -2.15
N GLY A 385 26.71 -41.50 -3.38
CA GLY A 385 27.12 -42.42 -4.42
C GLY A 385 26.15 -42.35 -5.60
N SER A 386 26.52 -42.99 -6.72
CA SER A 386 25.66 -43.08 -7.89
C SER A 386 24.35 -43.79 -7.56
N GLU A 387 23.26 -43.36 -8.18
CA GLU A 387 21.94 -43.96 -7.98
C GLU A 387 21.97 -45.43 -8.42
N PRO A 388 21.77 -46.39 -7.50
CA PRO A 388 21.95 -47.81 -7.81
C PRO A 388 20.74 -48.40 -8.56
N GLY A 389 20.97 -49.57 -9.15
CA GLY A 389 19.94 -50.37 -9.81
C GLY A 389 19.79 -50.10 -11.31
N THR A 390 19.32 -51.12 -12.01
CA THR A 390 18.96 -51.06 -13.44
C THR A 390 17.53 -50.55 -13.58
N VAL A 391 17.25 -49.85 -14.68
CA VAL A 391 15.87 -49.51 -15.05
C VAL A 391 15.11 -50.81 -15.31
N SER A 392 14.12 -51.10 -14.47
CA SER A 392 13.34 -52.33 -14.52
C SER A 392 11.95 -52.15 -15.14
N SER A 393 11.56 -50.91 -15.43
CA SER A 393 10.22 -50.52 -15.88
C SER A 393 10.26 -49.44 -16.96
N TYR A 394 9.39 -49.53 -17.98
CA TYR A 394 9.19 -48.46 -18.95
C TYR A 394 8.23 -47.37 -18.48
N ASP A 395 7.18 -47.71 -17.73
CA ASP A 395 6.06 -46.82 -17.38
C ASP A 395 5.86 -46.60 -15.86
N CYS A 396 6.76 -47.18 -15.07
CA CYS A 396 6.81 -47.18 -13.61
C CYS A 396 5.71 -48.02 -12.93
N SER A 397 4.90 -48.79 -13.66
CA SER A 397 3.78 -49.56 -13.08
C SER A 397 4.18 -50.99 -12.70
N GLY A 398 5.00 -51.64 -13.52
CA GLY A 398 5.48 -53.01 -13.37
C GLY A 398 6.92 -53.22 -13.87
N LYS A 399 7.46 -54.42 -13.68
CA LYS A 399 8.86 -54.76 -14.00
C LYS A 399 9.03 -55.36 -15.40
N ASP A 400 8.54 -54.65 -16.42
CA ASP A 400 8.48 -55.11 -17.81
C ASP A 400 9.83 -55.07 -18.56
N ARG A 401 10.85 -54.42 -18.01
CA ARG A 401 12.22 -54.39 -18.56
C ARG A 401 13.18 -55.34 -17.84
N ASP A 402 12.95 -55.59 -16.56
CA ASP A 402 13.74 -56.54 -15.76
C ASP A 402 12.87 -57.16 -14.66
N ALA A 403 12.27 -58.32 -14.95
CA ALA A 403 11.38 -59.02 -14.04
C ALA A 403 12.09 -59.50 -12.75
N ALA A 404 13.42 -59.69 -12.78
CA ALA A 404 14.21 -60.17 -11.66
C ALA A 404 14.61 -59.04 -10.68
N ALA A 405 14.45 -57.76 -11.07
CA ALA A 405 14.76 -56.63 -10.22
C ALA A 405 13.97 -56.66 -8.90
N ARG A 406 14.59 -56.23 -7.80
CA ARG A 406 13.94 -56.22 -6.46
C ARG A 406 12.81 -55.20 -6.36
N VAL A 407 12.98 -54.04 -6.99
CA VAL A 407 12.04 -52.92 -6.99
C VAL A 407 11.66 -52.54 -8.40
N THR A 408 10.52 -51.85 -8.56
CA THR A 408 10.16 -51.25 -9.85
C THR A 408 10.90 -49.94 -9.99
N ARG A 409 11.69 -49.75 -11.04
CA ARG A 409 12.44 -48.52 -11.31
C ARG A 409 12.25 -48.09 -12.76
N CYS A 410 11.86 -46.84 -12.96
CA CYS A 410 11.81 -46.17 -14.26
C CYS A 410 12.61 -44.86 -14.21
N GLU A 411 12.87 -44.26 -15.38
CA GLU A 411 13.51 -42.95 -15.49
C GLU A 411 12.70 -42.01 -16.38
N VAL A 412 12.66 -40.73 -16.02
CA VAL A 412 12.01 -39.66 -16.80
C VAL A 412 12.97 -38.48 -16.99
N ASN A 413 12.69 -37.64 -17.98
CA ASN A 413 13.63 -36.62 -18.43
C ASN A 413 13.43 -35.22 -17.82
N SER A 414 12.28 -34.94 -17.19
CA SER A 414 11.96 -33.61 -16.62
C SER A 414 11.44 -33.69 -15.18
N THR A 415 11.52 -32.57 -14.45
CA THR A 415 10.93 -32.48 -13.10
C THR A 415 9.41 -32.64 -13.18
N GLY A 416 8.77 -32.01 -14.16
CA GLY A 416 7.32 -32.12 -14.36
C GLY A 416 6.87 -33.57 -14.55
N SER A 417 7.54 -34.31 -15.44
CA SER A 417 7.24 -35.73 -15.68
C SER A 417 7.49 -36.61 -14.45
N LEU A 418 8.48 -36.29 -13.62
CA LEU A 418 8.72 -37.01 -12.36
C LEU A 418 7.56 -36.78 -11.38
N LEU A 419 7.18 -35.53 -11.14
CA LEU A 419 6.10 -35.19 -10.23
C LEU A 419 4.75 -35.75 -10.69
N GLU A 420 4.47 -35.70 -11.99
CA GLU A 420 3.28 -36.31 -12.58
C GLU A 420 3.25 -37.83 -12.36
N THR A 421 4.36 -38.50 -12.65
CA THR A 421 4.48 -39.95 -12.51
C THR A 421 4.35 -40.37 -11.04
N VAL A 422 5.04 -39.68 -10.12
CA VAL A 422 4.92 -39.96 -8.67
C VAL A 422 3.48 -39.75 -8.20
N GLY A 423 2.79 -38.70 -8.67
CA GLY A 423 1.39 -38.45 -8.33
C GLY A 423 0.41 -39.48 -8.91
N ARG A 424 0.72 -40.06 -10.08
CA ARG A 424 -0.13 -41.05 -10.76
C ARG A 424 0.05 -42.47 -10.22
N VAL A 425 1.28 -42.87 -9.91
CA VAL A 425 1.65 -44.26 -9.63
C VAL A 425 1.60 -44.54 -8.12
N PRO A 426 0.71 -45.42 -7.63
CA PRO A 426 0.66 -45.77 -6.21
C PRO A 426 1.98 -46.38 -5.74
N GLY A 427 2.47 -45.98 -4.57
CA GLY A 427 3.75 -46.50 -4.06
C GLY A 427 4.99 -45.82 -4.65
N ALA A 428 4.84 -44.81 -5.51
CA ALA A 428 5.97 -44.14 -6.13
C ALA A 428 6.74 -43.21 -5.18
N ILE A 429 8.06 -43.13 -5.39
CA ILE A 429 8.99 -42.16 -4.77
C ILE A 429 9.85 -41.52 -5.87
N GLY A 430 10.20 -40.25 -5.69
CA GLY A 430 11.18 -39.53 -6.48
C GLY A 430 11.71 -38.30 -5.73
N TYR A 431 12.29 -37.37 -6.46
CA TYR A 431 12.84 -36.12 -5.93
C TYR A 431 12.57 -34.94 -6.89
N ALA A 432 12.33 -33.75 -6.35
CA ALA A 432 12.05 -32.54 -7.13
C ALA A 432 12.35 -31.28 -6.33
N GLU A 433 12.39 -30.11 -6.98
CA GLU A 433 12.38 -28.84 -6.27
C GLU A 433 11.09 -28.64 -5.48
N VAL A 434 11.23 -28.08 -4.28
CA VAL A 434 10.15 -28.01 -3.28
C VAL A 434 8.94 -27.24 -3.78
N TYR A 435 9.16 -26.16 -4.54
CA TYR A 435 8.07 -25.34 -5.06
C TYR A 435 7.17 -26.10 -6.03
N ALA A 436 7.71 -26.79 -7.04
CA ALA A 436 6.88 -27.54 -7.97
C ALA A 436 6.22 -28.76 -7.30
N ALA A 437 6.92 -29.42 -6.37
CA ALA A 437 6.33 -30.47 -5.56
C ALA A 437 5.09 -29.96 -4.80
N ALA A 438 5.15 -28.75 -4.24
CA ALA A 438 4.03 -28.12 -3.53
C ALA A 438 2.83 -27.81 -4.43
N LYS A 439 3.01 -27.70 -5.76
CA LYS A 439 1.94 -27.44 -6.72
C LYS A 439 1.21 -28.70 -7.17
N ASN A 440 1.71 -29.89 -6.84
CA ASN A 440 1.07 -31.16 -7.21
C ASN A 440 0.34 -31.78 -6.00
N PRO A 441 -1.01 -31.75 -5.97
CA PRO A 441 -1.77 -32.24 -4.81
C PRO A 441 -1.74 -33.77 -4.65
N ARG A 442 -1.28 -34.52 -5.66
CA ARG A 442 -1.18 -35.99 -5.60
C ARG A 442 0.17 -36.46 -5.05
N VAL A 443 1.09 -35.53 -4.85
CA VAL A 443 2.41 -35.77 -4.29
C VAL A 443 2.43 -35.30 -2.83
N THR A 444 3.08 -36.07 -1.97
CA THR A 444 3.40 -35.71 -0.60
C THR A 444 4.90 -35.51 -0.48
N ARG A 445 5.32 -34.36 0.07
CA ARG A 445 6.73 -34.15 0.43
C ARG A 445 7.03 -34.93 1.70
N VAL A 446 8.23 -35.51 1.76
CA VAL A 446 8.69 -36.30 2.90
C VAL A 446 9.80 -35.56 3.61
N ARG A 447 9.70 -35.47 4.95
CA ARG A 447 10.79 -34.96 5.77
C ARG A 447 12.03 -35.84 5.63
N LEU A 448 13.20 -35.21 5.55
CA LEU A 448 14.48 -35.92 5.48
C LEU A 448 15.17 -35.82 6.82
N ASN A 449 15.42 -36.96 7.46
CA ASN A 449 16.01 -37.02 8.81
C ASN A 449 15.22 -36.19 9.84
N GLY A 450 13.89 -36.21 9.76
CA GLY A 450 13.00 -35.48 10.66
C GLY A 450 12.81 -34.00 10.33
N ARG A 451 13.50 -33.47 9.32
CA ARG A 451 13.51 -32.05 8.96
C ARG A 451 12.69 -31.78 7.71
N GLU A 452 11.92 -30.70 7.74
CA GLU A 452 11.26 -30.17 6.55
C GLU A 452 12.29 -29.56 5.60
N PRO A 453 12.01 -29.55 4.29
CA PRO A 453 12.75 -28.73 3.36
C PRO A 453 12.53 -27.26 3.72
N ASP A 454 13.48 -26.68 4.44
CA ASP A 454 13.54 -25.26 4.73
C ASP A 454 14.97 -24.74 4.54
N ILE A 455 15.07 -23.48 4.14
CA ILE A 455 16.32 -22.75 4.04
C ILE A 455 16.24 -21.53 4.95
N GLU A 456 16.53 -21.73 6.23
CA GLU A 456 16.98 -20.63 7.10
C GLU A 456 18.51 -20.52 6.96
N TRP A 457 18.99 -19.50 6.24
CA TRP A 457 20.43 -19.23 6.04
C TRP A 457 21.16 -18.73 7.30
N ALA A 458 20.47 -18.63 8.45
CA ALA A 458 21.05 -18.25 9.73
C ALA A 458 21.86 -19.39 10.35
N GLY A 459 23.01 -19.73 9.73
CA GLY A 459 24.09 -20.47 10.37
C GLY A 459 23.87 -21.96 10.66
N GLN A 460 22.75 -22.56 10.24
CA GLN A 460 22.49 -23.99 10.44
C GLN A 460 22.06 -24.64 9.11
N HIS A 461 23.00 -25.27 8.39
CA HIS A 461 22.73 -26.15 7.24
C HIS A 461 22.02 -27.44 7.70
N SER A 462 20.83 -27.30 8.25
CA SER A 462 20.20 -28.39 8.96
C SER A 462 19.54 -29.39 8.01
N TYR A 463 19.03 -28.91 6.87
CA TYR A 463 18.45 -29.73 5.81
C TYR A 463 19.50 -30.03 4.71
N PRO A 464 19.75 -31.31 4.36
CA PRO A 464 20.92 -31.66 3.55
C PRO A 464 20.70 -31.66 2.04
N PHE A 465 19.46 -31.56 1.54
CA PHE A 465 19.16 -31.75 0.12
C PHE A 465 18.85 -30.44 -0.60
N TRP A 466 19.91 -29.76 -1.02
CA TRP A 466 19.84 -28.50 -1.78
C TRP A 466 20.98 -28.45 -2.79
N THR A 467 20.92 -27.51 -3.72
CA THR A 467 22.01 -27.28 -4.68
C THR A 467 22.06 -25.81 -5.14
N VAL A 468 23.15 -25.44 -5.79
CA VAL A 468 23.33 -24.12 -6.39
C VAL A 468 22.98 -24.21 -7.87
N GLU A 469 22.15 -23.29 -8.34
CA GLU A 469 21.88 -23.05 -9.75
C GLU A 469 22.91 -22.09 -10.32
N TYR A 470 23.43 -22.44 -11.49
CA TYR A 470 24.41 -21.70 -12.24
C TYR A 470 23.83 -21.29 -13.59
N LEU A 471 24.20 -20.10 -14.05
CA LEU A 471 24.03 -19.67 -15.42
C LEU A 471 25.40 -19.62 -16.10
N TYR A 472 25.57 -20.45 -17.12
CA TYR A 472 26.81 -20.62 -17.87
C TYR A 472 26.79 -19.88 -19.19
N THR A 473 27.93 -19.26 -19.51
CA THR A 473 28.29 -18.75 -20.84
C THR A 473 29.45 -19.57 -21.41
N TYR A 474 29.64 -19.53 -22.72
CA TYR A 474 30.88 -19.98 -23.34
C TYR A 474 31.84 -18.78 -23.43
N GLY A 475 32.95 -18.83 -22.70
CA GLY A 475 33.81 -17.67 -22.50
C GLY A 475 33.05 -16.47 -21.92
N GLN A 476 33.48 -15.26 -22.29
CA GLN A 476 32.75 -14.03 -22.00
C GLN A 476 31.93 -13.59 -23.22
N PRO A 477 30.61 -13.44 -23.10
CA PRO A 477 29.80 -12.90 -24.18
C PRO A 477 30.13 -11.43 -24.43
N GLU A 478 29.96 -10.97 -25.67
CA GLU A 478 30.13 -9.56 -26.01
C GLU A 478 29.20 -8.68 -25.15
N ALA A 479 29.72 -7.57 -24.61
CA ALA A 479 29.00 -6.75 -23.63
C ALA A 479 27.64 -6.18 -24.12
N GLY A 480 27.51 -5.97 -25.43
CA GLY A 480 26.27 -5.52 -26.07
C GLY A 480 25.29 -6.65 -26.42
N SER A 481 25.70 -7.91 -26.33
CA SER A 481 24.89 -9.06 -26.74
C SER A 481 23.71 -9.30 -25.81
N LEU A 482 22.65 -9.90 -26.34
CA LEU A 482 21.49 -10.33 -25.57
C LEU A 482 21.88 -11.33 -24.45
N ALA A 483 22.84 -12.20 -24.69
CA ALA A 483 23.37 -13.12 -23.68
C ALA A 483 23.99 -12.37 -22.49
N ALA A 484 24.83 -11.35 -22.75
CA ALA A 484 25.45 -10.54 -21.70
C ALA A 484 24.41 -9.72 -20.92
N LYS A 485 23.48 -9.05 -21.63
CA LYS A 485 22.43 -8.23 -21.00
C LYS A 485 21.45 -9.07 -20.17
N PHE A 486 21.02 -10.23 -20.68
CA PHE A 486 20.16 -11.13 -19.92
C PHE A 486 20.88 -11.72 -18.70
N ARG A 487 22.16 -12.10 -18.83
CA ARG A 487 22.97 -12.56 -17.68
C ARG A 487 23.09 -11.48 -16.60
N ALA A 488 23.19 -10.21 -16.98
CA ALA A 488 23.20 -9.09 -16.03
C ALA A 488 21.82 -8.85 -15.41
N PHE A 489 20.74 -8.99 -16.18
CA PHE A 489 19.36 -8.86 -15.68
C PHE A 489 19.01 -9.83 -14.55
N MET A 490 19.70 -10.98 -14.45
CA MET A 490 19.56 -11.91 -13.34
C MET A 490 19.84 -11.29 -11.96
N ASP A 491 20.54 -10.15 -11.89
CA ASP A 491 20.81 -9.42 -10.64
C ASP A 491 19.74 -8.39 -10.27
N SER A 492 18.82 -8.13 -11.18
CA SER A 492 17.74 -7.17 -10.96
C SER A 492 16.85 -7.59 -9.80
N ASP A 493 16.23 -6.62 -9.14
CA ASP A 493 15.21 -6.90 -8.11
C ASP A 493 14.04 -7.72 -8.67
N THR A 494 13.69 -7.52 -9.95
CA THR A 494 12.70 -8.33 -10.65
C THR A 494 13.10 -9.82 -10.66
N ALA A 495 14.32 -10.14 -11.08
CA ALA A 495 14.80 -11.52 -11.10
C ALA A 495 14.86 -12.11 -9.69
N LYS A 496 15.44 -11.39 -8.72
CA LYS A 496 15.52 -11.82 -7.31
C LYS A 496 14.14 -12.08 -6.70
N ASN A 497 13.16 -11.22 -6.96
CA ASN A 497 11.79 -11.40 -6.47
C ASN A 497 11.10 -12.61 -7.11
N ILE A 498 11.37 -12.90 -8.39
CA ILE A 498 10.90 -14.13 -9.01
C ILE A 498 11.53 -15.34 -8.33
N LEU A 499 12.84 -15.36 -8.10
CA LEU A 499 13.48 -16.48 -7.39
C LEU A 499 12.84 -16.73 -6.02
N ARG A 500 12.59 -15.68 -5.24
CA ARG A 500 11.89 -15.77 -3.94
C ARG A 500 10.46 -16.29 -4.07
N LYS A 501 9.72 -15.88 -5.11
CA LYS A 501 8.38 -16.43 -5.44
C LYS A 501 8.42 -17.95 -5.63
N TYR A 502 9.50 -18.48 -6.20
CA TYR A 502 9.72 -19.91 -6.38
C TYR A 502 10.46 -20.58 -5.20
N GLN A 503 10.55 -19.90 -4.05
CA GLN A 503 11.24 -20.39 -2.83
C GLN A 503 12.73 -20.73 -3.07
N HIS A 504 13.36 -20.03 -4.01
CA HIS A 504 14.82 -20.06 -4.19
C HIS A 504 15.45 -18.87 -3.49
N VAL A 505 16.69 -19.05 -3.04
CA VAL A 505 17.45 -17.97 -2.42
C VAL A 505 18.36 -17.33 -3.48
N PRO A 506 18.18 -16.04 -3.82
CA PRO A 506 19.06 -15.38 -4.78
C PRO A 506 20.51 -15.34 -4.26
N CYS A 507 21.47 -15.73 -5.10
CA CYS A 507 22.88 -15.69 -4.68
C CYS A 507 23.39 -14.28 -4.42
N ALA A 508 22.80 -13.27 -5.08
CA ALA A 508 23.13 -11.87 -4.85
C ALA A 508 22.88 -11.42 -3.40
N ASP A 509 21.92 -12.04 -2.69
CA ASP A 509 21.61 -11.71 -1.29
C ASP A 509 22.65 -12.27 -0.32
N LEU A 510 23.47 -13.24 -0.75
CA LEU A 510 24.42 -14.00 0.06
C LEU A 510 25.89 -13.68 -0.26
N ALA A 511 26.15 -12.79 -1.22
CA ALA A 511 27.49 -12.48 -1.72
C ALA A 511 28.41 -11.87 -0.64
N SER A 512 27.85 -11.25 0.40
CA SER A 512 28.56 -10.64 1.52
C SER A 512 28.60 -11.50 2.79
N ALA A 513 27.99 -12.68 2.78
CA ALA A 513 27.98 -13.59 3.92
C ALA A 513 29.22 -14.50 3.91
N PRO A 514 30.05 -14.52 4.97
CA PRO A 514 31.19 -15.42 5.06
C PRO A 514 30.73 -16.89 5.05
N ASN A 515 31.43 -17.74 4.29
CA ASN A 515 31.10 -19.16 4.08
C ASN A 515 29.76 -19.45 3.37
N SER A 516 29.20 -18.48 2.64
CA SER A 516 27.97 -18.73 1.89
C SER A 516 28.19 -19.67 0.71
N ALA A 517 27.21 -20.51 0.38
CA ALA A 517 27.24 -21.39 -0.80
C ALA A 517 27.29 -20.60 -2.12
N CYS A 518 27.03 -19.29 -2.07
CA CYS A 518 27.12 -18.35 -3.18
C CYS A 518 28.38 -17.46 -3.14
N GLY A 519 29.30 -17.71 -2.20
CA GLY A 519 30.60 -17.05 -2.14
C GLY A 519 31.45 -17.31 -3.40
N PRO A 520 32.49 -16.51 -3.65
CA PRO A 520 33.37 -16.63 -4.81
C PRO A 520 33.92 -18.06 -5.00
#